data_AF-A0A1P8RHX0-F1
#
_entry.id   AF-A0A1P8RHX0-F1
#
_cell.length_a   1.000
_cell.length_b   1.000
_cell.length_c   1.000
_cell.angle_alpha   90.00
_cell.angle_beta   90.00
_cell.angle_gamma   90.00
#
_symmetry.space_group_name_H-M   'P 1'
#
loop_
_entity.id
_entity.type
_entity.pdbx_description
1 polymer ?
#
loop_
_entity_poly.entity_id
_entity_poly.type
_entity_poly.pdbx_seq_one_letter_code
_entity_poly.pdbx_strand_id
1 'polypeptide(L)'
;MLQSADEVEFDEQHERYRVSYDPSVDDTSLAVVTAIGVASRTDPTRLPPLYDAVDPTALDSIFSEAQNSCQVSFRYTDFDVTVSDIGVVTCTPVTAE
;
A
#
# COMPACT_ATOMS: atom_id res chain seq x y z
N MET A 1 -1.15 -12.97 -3.47
CA MET A 1 -1.33 -12.95 -2.00
C MET A 1 0.07 -12.87 -1.44
N LEU A 2 0.31 -11.89 -0.56
CA LEU A 2 1.63 -11.64 0.02
C LEU A 2 2.06 -12.83 0.88
N GLN A 3 3.35 -13.10 0.96
CA GLN A 3 3.88 -14.21 1.77
C GLN A 3 4.00 -13.84 3.25
N SER A 4 4.29 -12.57 3.54
CA SER A 4 4.60 -12.07 4.88
C SER A 4 3.61 -11.03 5.40
N ALA A 5 2.45 -10.83 4.74
CA ALA A 5 1.47 -9.86 5.21
C ALA A 5 0.54 -10.40 6.29
N ASP A 6 0.40 -9.64 7.37
CA ASP A 6 -0.54 -9.92 8.46
C ASP A 6 -1.99 -9.55 8.09
N GLU A 7 -2.91 -9.84 9.02
CA GLU A 7 -4.29 -9.40 8.96
C GLU A 7 -4.38 -7.85 8.90
N VAL A 8 -5.28 -7.34 8.05
CA VAL A 8 -5.42 -5.89 7.84
C VAL A 8 -6.08 -5.24 9.06
N GLU A 9 -5.29 -4.50 9.84
CA GLU A 9 -5.78 -3.75 10.99
C GLU A 9 -6.53 -2.49 10.52
N PHE A 10 -7.74 -2.27 11.04
CA PHE A 10 -8.46 -1.02 10.86
C PHE A 10 -8.30 -0.12 12.09
N ASP A 11 -7.67 1.02 11.91
CA ASP A 11 -7.42 2.05 12.92
C ASP A 11 -8.62 3.00 12.97
N GLU A 12 -9.62 2.67 13.81
CA GLU A 12 -10.85 3.45 13.98
C GLU A 12 -10.62 4.92 14.37
N GLN A 13 -9.51 5.23 15.04
CA GLN A 13 -9.20 6.61 15.47
C GLN A 13 -8.74 7.52 14.31
N HIS A 14 -8.31 6.92 13.21
CA HIS A 14 -7.81 7.60 12.02
C HIS A 14 -8.48 7.13 10.73
N GLU A 15 -9.58 6.37 10.85
CA GLU A 15 -10.42 5.80 9.78
C GLU A 15 -9.62 5.09 8.66
N ARG A 16 -8.52 4.43 8.99
CA ARG A 16 -7.54 3.93 8.00
C ARG A 16 -7.18 2.47 8.19
N TYR A 17 -6.84 1.82 7.09
CA TYR A 17 -6.39 0.43 7.04
C TYR A 17 -4.87 0.38 7.09
N ARG A 18 -4.29 -0.53 7.89
CA ARG A 18 -2.86 -0.79 7.97
C ARG A 18 -2.56 -2.25 7.66
N VAL A 19 -1.46 -2.49 6.96
CA VAL A 19 -0.96 -3.81 6.60
C VAL A 19 0.55 -3.82 6.82
N SER A 20 1.05 -4.68 7.70
CA SER A 20 2.46 -5.04 7.73
C SER A 20 2.77 -6.01 6.58
N TYR A 21 3.94 -5.88 5.97
CA TYR A 21 4.51 -6.78 4.97
C TYR A 21 6.04 -6.70 5.06
N ASP A 22 6.77 -7.69 4.53
CA ASP A 22 8.23 -7.64 4.51
C ASP A 22 8.74 -7.19 3.11
N PRO A 23 9.29 -5.97 2.96
CA PRO A 23 9.77 -5.46 1.67
C PRO A 23 11.02 -6.21 1.16
N SER A 24 11.62 -7.09 1.95
CA SER A 24 12.72 -7.98 1.54
C SER A 24 12.22 -9.26 0.87
N VAL A 25 10.92 -9.58 0.98
CA VAL A 25 10.31 -10.85 0.55
C VAL A 25 9.15 -10.65 -0.42
N ASP A 26 8.34 -9.61 -0.19
CA ASP A 26 7.16 -9.25 -1.00
C ASP A 26 7.40 -7.95 -1.78
N ASP A 27 7.07 -7.92 -3.07
CA ASP A 27 7.14 -6.69 -3.89
C ASP A 27 6.29 -5.59 -3.25
N THR A 28 6.87 -4.40 -3.07
CA THR A 28 6.13 -3.28 -2.45
C THR A 28 4.92 -2.86 -3.28
N SER A 29 5.01 -2.98 -4.60
CA SER A 29 3.89 -2.74 -5.50
C SER A 29 2.73 -3.72 -5.29
N LEU A 30 3.02 -5.00 -5.03
CA LEU A 30 2.02 -6.03 -4.72
C LEU A 30 1.40 -5.79 -3.33
N ALA A 31 2.20 -5.33 -2.37
CA ALA A 31 1.74 -4.99 -1.03
C ALA A 31 0.67 -3.89 -1.08
N VAL A 32 0.95 -2.82 -1.84
CA VAL A 32 -0.01 -1.74 -2.07
C VAL A 32 -1.29 -2.21 -2.76
N VAL A 33 -1.16 -2.90 -3.91
CA VAL A 33 -2.32 -3.41 -4.66
C VAL A 33 -3.22 -4.30 -3.78
N THR A 34 -2.62 -5.13 -2.94
CA THR A 34 -3.33 -6.01 -2.00
C THR A 34 -4.02 -5.20 -0.89
N ALA A 35 -3.32 -4.25 -0.27
CA ALA A 35 -3.87 -3.41 0.80
C ALA A 35 -5.07 -2.59 0.33
N ILE A 36 -4.99 -1.96 -0.85
CA ILE A 36 -6.10 -1.22 -1.46
C ILE A 36 -7.25 -2.17 -1.79
N GLY A 37 -6.97 -3.37 -2.34
CA GLY A 37 -8.00 -4.36 -2.66
C GLY A 37 -8.80 -4.80 -1.44
N VAL A 38 -8.13 -5.02 -0.30
CA VAL A 38 -8.80 -5.35 0.97
C VAL A 38 -9.57 -4.16 1.53
N ALA A 39 -8.95 -2.97 1.60
CA ALA A 39 -9.57 -1.74 2.11
C ALA A 39 -10.82 -1.34 1.31
N SER A 40 -10.74 -1.39 -0.02
CA SER A 40 -11.82 -1.09 -0.95
C SER A 40 -12.80 -2.26 -1.16
N ARG A 41 -12.57 -3.43 -0.52
CA ARG A 41 -13.29 -4.70 -0.74
C ARG A 41 -13.50 -5.03 -2.23
N THR A 42 -12.51 -4.71 -3.05
CA THR A 42 -12.57 -4.79 -4.51
C THR A 42 -11.40 -5.64 -4.99
N ASP A 43 -11.65 -6.58 -5.89
CA ASP A 43 -10.58 -7.40 -6.45
C ASP A 43 -9.44 -6.54 -7.01
N PRO A 44 -8.17 -6.83 -6.69
CA PRO A 44 -7.04 -6.06 -7.20
C PRO A 44 -6.92 -6.08 -8.72
N THR A 45 -7.56 -7.05 -9.39
CA THR A 45 -7.66 -7.14 -10.86
C THR A 45 -8.78 -6.28 -11.47
N ARG A 46 -9.65 -5.68 -10.63
CA ARG A 46 -10.70 -4.73 -11.04
C ARG A 46 -10.37 -3.28 -10.67
N LEU A 47 -9.39 -3.06 -9.81
CA LEU A 47 -8.85 -1.74 -9.55
C LEU A 47 -8.14 -1.19 -10.81
N PRO A 48 -8.05 0.14 -11.01
CA PRO A 48 -7.29 0.73 -12.12
C PRO A 48 -5.81 0.30 -12.09
N PRO A 49 -5.07 0.35 -13.21
CA PRO A 49 -3.66 -0.03 -13.20
C PRO A 49 -2.87 0.89 -12.25
N LEU A 50 -2.06 0.33 -11.33
CA LEU A 50 -1.30 1.13 -10.36
C LEU A 50 -0.37 2.16 -11.05
N TYR A 51 0.16 1.78 -12.22
CA TYR A 51 0.91 2.61 -13.18
C TYR A 51 0.26 3.97 -13.52
N ASP A 52 -1.05 4.15 -13.35
CA ASP A 52 -1.73 5.43 -13.61
C ASP A 52 -1.43 6.48 -12.53
N ALA A 53 -1.14 6.03 -11.29
CA ALA A 53 -0.82 6.90 -10.15
C ALA A 53 0.66 6.84 -9.74
N VAL A 54 1.29 5.66 -9.80
CA VAL A 54 2.70 5.45 -9.42
C VAL A 54 3.31 4.33 -10.25
N ASP A 55 4.57 4.47 -10.65
CA ASP A 55 5.30 3.39 -11.31
C ASP A 55 5.66 2.29 -10.28
N PRO A 56 5.09 1.07 -10.38
CA PRO A 56 5.32 0.00 -9.41
C PRO A 56 6.76 -0.54 -9.42
N THR A 57 7.47 -0.45 -10.54
CA THR A 57 8.86 -0.90 -10.66
C THR A 57 9.83 0.10 -10.05
N ALA A 58 9.57 1.40 -10.23
CA ALA A 58 10.29 2.46 -9.54
C ALA A 58 10.02 2.42 -8.02
N LEU A 59 8.77 2.20 -7.62
CA LEU A 59 8.39 2.03 -6.22
C LEU A 59 9.16 0.86 -5.59
N ASP A 60 9.15 -0.31 -6.25
CA ASP A 60 9.87 -1.49 -5.78
C ASP A 60 11.39 -1.24 -5.68
N SER A 61 12.00 -0.62 -6.69
CA SER A 61 13.44 -0.28 -6.65
C SER A 61 13.78 0.68 -5.50
N ILE A 62 12.92 1.68 -5.24
CA ILE A 62 13.09 2.60 -4.11
C ILE A 62 13.12 1.82 -2.80
N PHE A 63 12.16 0.92 -2.56
CA PHE A 63 12.08 0.18 -1.30
C PHE A 63 13.08 -0.99 -1.19
N SER A 64 13.54 -1.55 -2.32
CA SER A 64 14.60 -2.56 -2.38
C SER A 64 15.98 -2.00 -2.03
N GLU A 65 16.27 -0.74 -2.42
CA GLU A 65 17.53 -0.06 -2.10
C GLU A 65 17.47 0.84 -0.85
N ALA A 66 16.26 1.18 -0.36
CA ALA A 66 16.05 2.03 0.82
C ALA A 66 16.54 1.36 2.10
N GLN A 67 17.71 1.78 2.59
CA GLN A 67 18.25 1.24 3.84
C GLN A 67 17.74 1.94 5.11
N ASN A 68 17.20 3.18 5.04
CA ASN A 68 16.62 3.87 6.21
C ASN A 68 15.62 4.97 5.83
N SER A 69 14.44 4.97 6.48
CA SER A 69 13.48 6.08 6.60
C SER A 69 12.90 6.64 5.31
N CYS A 70 12.64 5.78 4.32
CA CYS A 70 11.89 6.17 3.12
C CYS A 70 10.38 5.98 3.34
N GLN A 71 9.60 7.03 3.06
CA GLN A 71 8.14 6.97 3.03
C GLN A 71 7.63 7.55 1.72
N VAL A 72 6.73 6.83 1.05
CA VAL A 72 6.10 7.25 -0.20
C VAL A 72 4.59 7.31 0.02
N SER A 73 4.03 8.51 -0.04
CA SER A 73 2.59 8.76 0.02
C SER A 73 2.08 9.21 -1.35
N PHE A 74 1.04 8.57 -1.84
CA PHE A 74 0.41 8.92 -3.11
C PHE A 74 -1.09 8.65 -3.07
N ARG A 75 -1.86 9.49 -3.76
CA ARG A 75 -3.30 9.28 -3.94
C ARG A 75 -3.55 8.31 -5.08
N TYR A 76 -4.40 7.33 -4.82
CA TYR A 76 -4.82 6.34 -5.79
C TYR A 76 -6.34 6.12 -5.66
N THR A 77 -7.08 6.43 -6.73
CA THR A 77 -8.56 6.46 -6.70
C THR A 77 -9.03 7.37 -5.54
N ASP A 78 -9.91 6.89 -4.66
CA ASP A 78 -10.41 7.58 -3.48
C ASP A 78 -9.70 7.15 -2.19
N PHE A 79 -8.46 6.66 -2.30
CA PHE A 79 -7.60 6.32 -1.16
C PHE A 79 -6.26 7.06 -1.24
N ASP A 80 -5.79 7.56 -0.10
CA ASP A 80 -4.41 8.00 0.08
C ASP A 80 -3.61 6.82 0.63
N VAL A 81 -2.58 6.42 -0.12
CA VAL A 81 -1.77 5.23 0.17
C VAL A 81 -0.38 5.67 0.56
N THR A 82 0.01 5.33 1.78
CA THR A 82 1.30 5.65 2.36
C THR A 82 2.06 4.36 2.66
N VAL A 83 3.21 4.18 2.02
CA VAL A 83 4.12 3.06 2.23
C VAL A 83 5.34 3.56 3.00
N SER A 84 5.75 2.82 4.04
CA SER A 84 6.94 3.11 4.85
C SER A 84 7.96 1.99 4.76
N ASP A 85 9.26 2.32 4.78
CA ASP A 85 10.39 1.37 4.68
C ASP A 85 10.39 0.29 5.77
N ILE A 86 9.77 0.59 6.91
CA ILE A 86 9.50 -0.36 8.00
C ILE A 86 8.50 -1.49 7.64
N GLY A 87 8.15 -1.66 6.36
CA GLY A 87 7.23 -2.71 5.91
C GLY A 87 5.78 -2.46 6.31
N VAL A 88 5.31 -1.22 6.24
CA VAL A 88 3.92 -0.88 6.59
C VAL A 88 3.26 -0.08 5.48
N VAL A 89 2.17 -0.62 4.92
CA VAL A 89 1.25 0.10 4.04
C VAL A 89 0.07 0.61 4.86
N THR A 90 -0.25 1.89 4.72
CA THR A 90 -1.45 2.54 5.26
C THR A 90 -2.32 3.02 4.11
N CYS A 91 -3.59 2.62 4.08
CA CYS A 91 -4.60 3.12 3.14
C CYS A 91 -5.64 3.95 3.90
N THR A 92 -5.70 5.24 3.64
CA THR A 92 -6.69 6.16 4.23
C THR A 92 -7.75 6.49 3.18
N PRO A 93 -9.04 6.20 3.39
CA PRO A 93 -10.09 6.64 2.47
C PRO A 93 -10.12 8.18 2.45
N VAL A 94 -10.10 8.76 1.25
CA VAL A 94 -10.21 10.21 1.05
C VAL A 94 -11.69 10.55 0.98
N THR A 95 -12.34 10.63 2.13
CA THR A 95 -13.75 11.00 2.24
C THR A 95 -13.97 12.36 1.58
N ALA A 96 -14.71 12.40 0.48
CA ALA A 96 -15.17 13.65 -0.12
C ALA A 96 -16.22 14.27 0.82
N GLU A 97 -15.94 15.50 1.27
CA GLU A 97 -16.81 16.32 2.14
C GLU A 97 -18.16 16.68 1.50
#